data_AF-A0AAV0W3J1-F1
#
_entry.id   AF-A0AAV0W3J1-F1
#
_cell.length_a   1.000
_cell.length_b   1.000
_cell.length_c   1.000
_cell.angle_alpha   90.00
_cell.angle_beta   90.00
_cell.angle_gamma   90.00
#
_symmetry.space_group_name_H-M   'P 1'
#
loop_
_entity.id
_entity.type
_entity.pdbx_description
1 polymer ?
#
loop_
_entity_poly.entity_id
_entity_poly.type
_entity_poly.pdbx_seq_one_letter_code
_entity_poly.pdbx_strand_id
1 'polypeptide(L)'
;MNTYRRRGLAKVIAEKALLSESLKNLNKATWYSVDKSQLDNDVFSSFVQMHADADTERFLDDSIEQSDRLLPQVWKSMVSSFLNVFMTKTSING
;
A
#
# COMPACT_ATOMS: atom_id res chain seq x y z
N MET A 1 26.90 -7.67 -6.62
CA MET A 1 26.45 -8.96 -6.04
C MET A 1 25.44 -8.64 -4.94
N ASN A 2 24.15 -8.50 -5.29
CA ASN A 2 23.14 -7.97 -4.38
C ASN A 2 22.62 -9.08 -3.45
N THR A 3 22.99 -8.99 -2.17
CA THR A 3 22.59 -9.92 -1.13
C THR A 3 21.14 -9.65 -0.72
N TYR A 4 20.21 -10.41 -1.31
CA TYR A 4 18.85 -10.55 -0.80
C TYR A 4 18.93 -11.18 0.60
N ARG A 5 19.07 -10.35 1.63
CA ARG A 5 19.07 -10.74 3.04
C ARG A 5 17.68 -11.33 3.33
N ARG A 6 17.57 -12.65 3.45
CA ARG A 6 16.32 -13.34 3.83
C ARG A 6 15.84 -12.78 5.16
N ARG A 7 14.91 -11.84 5.14
CA ARG A 7 14.14 -11.49 6.34
C ARG A 7 13.23 -12.69 6.62
N GLY A 8 13.24 -13.19 7.85
CA GLY A 8 12.35 -14.29 8.24
C GLY A 8 10.89 -13.86 8.07
N LEU A 9 10.05 -14.74 7.53
CA LEU A 9 8.63 -14.45 7.23
C LEU A 9 7.88 -13.90 8.45
N ALA A 10 8.13 -14.46 9.64
CA ALA A 10 7.54 -13.97 10.89
C ALA A 10 7.88 -12.50 11.17
N LYS A 11 9.12 -12.08 10.90
CA LYS A 11 9.55 -10.68 11.06
C LYS A 11 8.84 -9.77 10.07
N VAL A 12 8.70 -10.21 8.81
CA VAL A 12 7.98 -9.43 7.78
C VAL A 12 6.50 -9.30 8.12
N ILE A 13 5.87 -10.37 8.63
CA ILE A 13 4.47 -10.36 9.06
C ILE A 13 4.29 -9.42 10.26
N ALA A 14 5.20 -9.47 11.25
CA ALA A 14 5.16 -8.57 12.41
C ALA A 14 5.38 -7.10 12.01
N GLU A 15 6.36 -6.81 11.15
CA GLU A 15 6.60 -5.47 10.60
C GLU A 15 5.37 -4.97 9.83
N LYS A 16 4.74 -5.83 9.01
CA LYS A 16 3.51 -5.51 8.28
C LYS A 16 2.36 -5.20 9.25
N ALA A 17 2.19 -5.99 10.32
CA ALA A 17 1.12 -5.80 11.30
C ALA A 17 1.27 -4.43 12.01
N LEU A 18 2.47 -4.12 12.51
CA LEU A 18 2.76 -2.83 13.14
C LEU A 18 2.56 -1.65 12.19
N LEU A 19 3.00 -1.78 10.94
CA LEU A 19 2.78 -0.76 9.91
C LEU A 19 1.29 -0.58 9.59
N SER A 20 0.53 -1.67 9.50
CA SER A 20 -0.91 -1.58 9.25
C SER A 20 -1.65 -0.87 10.37
N GLU A 21 -1.22 -1.06 11.62
CA GLU A 21 -1.78 -0.37 12.79
C GLU A 21 -1.43 1.11 12.78
N SER A 22 -0.18 1.47 12.46
CA SER A 22 0.21 2.89 12.36
C SER A 22 -0.51 3.61 11.21
N LEU A 23 -0.73 2.93 10.08
CA LEU A 23 -1.49 3.47 8.95
C LEU A 23 -2.96 3.71 9.28
N LYS A 24 -3.59 2.84 10.08
CA LYS A 24 -4.98 3.03 10.54
C LYS A 24 -5.12 4.24 11.47
N ASN A 25 -4.10 4.53 12.27
CA ASN A 25 -4.09 5.63 13.23
C ASN A 25 -3.61 6.97 12.65
N LEU A 26 -3.22 7.02 11.38
CA LEU A 26 -2.79 8.26 10.74
C LEU A 26 -3.97 9.21 10.55
N ASN A 27 -3.76 10.48 10.90
CA ASN A 27 -4.75 11.52 10.70
C ASN A 27 -4.87 11.86 9.20
N LYS A 28 -5.90 11.31 8.55
CA LYS A 28 -6.18 11.49 7.11
C LYS A 28 -6.43 12.95 6.73
N ALA A 29 -6.81 13.82 7.69
CA ALA A 29 -6.98 15.25 7.42
C ALA A 29 -5.68 15.92 6.96
N THR A 30 -4.53 15.39 7.35
CA THR A 30 -3.22 15.89 6.91
C THR A 30 -2.93 15.64 5.43
N TRP A 31 -3.59 14.66 4.80
CA TRP A 31 -3.39 14.37 3.37
C TRP A 31 -3.94 15.46 2.47
N TYR A 32 -4.99 16.13 2.93
CA TYR A 32 -5.64 17.20 2.20
C TYR A 32 -5.18 18.58 2.65
N SER A 33 -4.48 18.69 3.79
CA SER A 33 -4.05 19.99 4.30
C SER A 33 -3.06 20.66 3.34
N VAL A 34 -3.35 21.91 2.99
CA VAL A 34 -2.47 22.74 2.17
C VAL A 34 -1.86 23.84 3.03
N ASP A 35 -0.56 24.06 2.89
CA ASP A 35 0.11 25.22 3.49
C ASP A 35 -0.27 26.49 2.72
N LYS A 36 -1.20 27.23 3.30
CA LYS A 36 -1.75 28.46 2.72
C LYS A 36 -0.71 29.58 2.58
N SER A 37 0.38 29.52 3.34
CA SER A 37 1.46 30.51 3.24
C SER A 37 2.28 30.38 1.95
N GLN A 38 2.19 29.23 1.27
CA GLN A 38 2.88 28.95 0.01
C GLN A 38 1.99 29.16 -1.22
N LEU A 39 0.75 29.61 -1.03
CA LEU A 39 -0.17 29.89 -2.13
C LEU A 39 -0.09 31.38 -2.50
N ASP A 40 -0.01 31.66 -3.80
CA ASP A 40 -0.20 33.01 -4.32
C ASP A 40 -1.63 33.51 -3.99
N ASN A 41 -1.79 34.82 -3.79
CA ASN A 41 -3.08 35.41 -3.37
C ASN A 41 -4.25 35.03 -4.28
N ASP A 42 -4.02 34.99 -5.59
CA ASP A 42 -5.06 34.65 -6.58
C ASP A 42 -5.50 33.18 -6.43
N VAL A 43 -4.55 32.27 -6.19
CA VAL A 43 -4.83 30.84 -5.97
C VAL A 43 -5.48 30.63 -4.61
N PHE A 44 -5.01 31.33 -3.58
CA PHE A 44 -5.60 31.27 -2.24
C PHE A 44 -7.06 31.70 -2.24
N SER A 45 -7.40 32.76 -2.98
CA SER A 45 -8.76 33.30 -3.07
C SER A 45 -9.78 32.32 -3.69
N SER A 46 -9.31 31.40 -4.52
CA SER A 46 -10.14 30.39 -5.21
C SER A 46 -10.00 28.99 -4.60
N PHE A 47 -9.17 28.82 -3.57
CA PHE A 47 -8.90 27.52 -2.98
C PHE A 47 -10.09 27.02 -2.14
N VAL A 48 -10.52 25.79 -2.44
CA VAL A 48 -11.53 25.05 -1.66
C VAL A 48 -10.87 23.81 -1.06
N GLN A 49 -10.88 23.73 0.27
CA GLN A 49 -10.32 22.61 1.00
C GLN A 49 -11.15 21.34 0.75
N MET A 50 -10.51 20.31 0.19
CA MET A 50 -11.11 18.99 0.03
C MET A 50 -10.94 18.15 1.29
N HIS A 51 -11.78 17.15 1.46
CA HIS A 51 -11.73 16.19 2.55
C HIS A 51 -11.99 14.78 2.00
N ALA A 52 -11.59 13.75 2.74
CA ALA A 52 -11.99 12.39 2.43
C ALA A 52 -13.52 12.28 2.54
N ASP A 53 -14.16 11.98 1.42
CA ASP A 53 -15.59 11.68 1.37
C ASP A 53 -15.84 10.20 1.73
N ALA A 54 -17.11 9.84 1.86
CA ALA A 54 -17.50 8.48 2.24
C ALA A 54 -17.01 7.43 1.23
N ASP A 55 -16.96 7.77 -0.05
CA ASP A 55 -16.49 6.86 -1.10
C ASP A 55 -14.97 6.66 -1.03
N THR A 56 -14.21 7.71 -0.72
CA THR A 56 -12.76 7.63 -0.48
C THR A 56 -12.45 6.76 0.73
N GLU A 57 -13.18 6.95 1.83
CA GLU A 57 -13.04 6.12 3.03
C GLU A 57 -13.33 4.65 2.71
N ARG A 58 -14.41 4.38 1.98
CA ARG A 58 -14.76 3.02 1.54
C ARG A 58 -13.69 2.41 0.63
N PHE A 59 -13.18 3.17 -0.34
CA PHE A 59 -12.13 2.71 -1.22
C PHE A 59 -10.85 2.33 -0.46
N LEU A 60 -10.49 3.12 0.57
CA LEU A 60 -9.35 2.84 1.42
C LEU A 60 -9.56 1.56 2.23
N ASP A 61 -10.74 1.39 2.82
CA ASP A 61 -11.10 0.17 3.56
C ASP A 61 -11.05 -1.07 2.66
N ASP A 62 -11.65 -1.00 1.47
CA ASP A 62 -11.62 -2.08 0.48
C ASP A 62 -10.19 -2.41 0.04
N SER A 63 -9.34 -1.38 -0.14
CA SER A 63 -7.93 -1.55 -0.51
C SER A 63 -7.12 -2.20 0.61
N ILE A 64 -7.36 -1.82 1.86
CA ILE A 64 -6.73 -2.43 3.04
C ILE A 64 -7.14 -3.90 3.12
N GLU A 65 -8.44 -4.19 3.04
CA GLU A 65 -8.96 -5.56 3.07
C GLU A 65 -8.35 -6.40 1.95
N GLN A 66 -8.28 -5.87 0.74
CA GLN A 66 -7.68 -6.56 -0.41
C GLN A 66 -6.19 -6.83 -0.19
N SER A 67 -5.44 -5.88 0.36
CA SER A 67 -4.01 -6.03 0.66
C SER A 67 -3.74 -7.06 1.77
N ASP A 68 -4.69 -7.23 2.68
CA ASP A 68 -4.65 -8.19 3.78
C ASP A 68 -5.04 -9.62 3.35
N ARG A 69 -5.51 -9.81 2.12
CA ARG A 69 -5.74 -11.15 1.56
C ARG A 69 -4.41 -11.88 1.37
N LEU A 70 -4.00 -12.60 2.41
CA LEU A 70 -2.81 -13.46 2.43
C LEU A 70 -3.03 -14.77 1.66
N LEU A 71 -4.26 -15.29 1.62
CA LEU A 71 -4.57 -16.57 0.98
C LEU A 71 -4.24 -16.59 -0.52
N PRO A 72 -4.61 -15.58 -1.34
CA PRO A 72 -4.22 -15.55 -2.75
C PRO A 72 -2.70 -15.43 -2.95
N GLN A 73 -2.00 -14.72 -2.05
CA GLN A 73 -0.55 -14.55 -2.12
C GLN A 73 0.17 -15.86 -1.81
N VAL A 74 -0.29 -16.58 -0.79
CA VAL A 74 0.23 -17.92 -0.43
C VAL A 74 -0.09 -18.92 -1.55
N TRP A 75 -1.31 -18.91 -2.07
CA TRP A 75 -1.70 -19.76 -3.20
C TRP A 75 -0.84 -19.51 -4.44
N LYS A 76 -0.68 -18.23 -4.84
CA LYS A 76 0.20 -17.84 -5.95
C LYS A 76 1.63 -18.30 -5.72
N SER A 77 2.15 -18.17 -4.50
CA SER A 77 3.50 -18.61 -4.14
C SER A 77 3.65 -20.13 -4.24
N MET A 78 2.66 -20.88 -3.76
CA MET A 78 2.63 -22.34 -3.80
C MET A 78 2.54 -22.85 -5.24
N VAL A 79 1.59 -22.34 -6.03
CA VAL A 79 1.44 -22.67 -7.45
C VAL A 79 2.69 -22.29 -8.23
N SER A 80 3.27 -21.11 -8.00
CA SER A 80 4.53 -20.71 -8.65
C SER A 80 5.67 -21.65 -8.30
N SER A 81 5.76 -22.12 -7.05
CA SER A 81 6.82 -23.05 -6.63
C SER A 81 6.66 -24.42 -7.28
N PHE A 82 5.43 -24.93 -7.42
CA PHE A 82 5.14 -26.18 -8.10
C PHE A 82 5.40 -26.07 -9.62
N LEU A 83 4.87 -25.03 -10.26
CA LEU A 83 5.02 -24.82 -11.71
C LEU A 83 6.47 -24.54 -12.10
N ASN A 84 7.27 -23.88 -11.26
CA ASN A 84 8.69 -23.67 -11.53
C ASN A 84 9.50 -24.97 -11.74
N VAL A 85 9.00 -26.12 -11.26
CA VAL A 85 9.62 -27.44 -11.50
C VAL A 85 9.44 -27.88 -12.95
N PHE A 86 8.33 -27.48 -13.59
CA PHE A 86 7.94 -27.92 -14.93
C PHE A 86 8.16 -26.85 -16.00
N MET A 87 8.21 -25.57 -15.61
CA MET A 87 8.24 -24.44 -16.53
C MET A 87 9.07 -23.29 -15.97
N THR A 88 10.03 -22.80 -16.76
CA THR A 88 10.87 -21.64 -16.40
C THR A 88 10.03 -20.37 -16.47
N LYS A 89 10.13 -19.49 -15.46
CA LYS A 89 9.43 -18.20 -15.47
C LYS A 89 9.84 -17.38 -16.69
N THR A 90 8.91 -17.13 -17.59
CA THR A 90 9.05 -16.07 -18.60
C THR A 90 8.93 -14.74 -17.85
N SER A 91 10.04 -14.01 -17.76
CA SER A 91 10.04 -12.61 -17.35
C SER A 91 9.12 -11.84 -18.31
N ILE A 92 8.18 -11.05 -17.77
CA ILE A 92 7.35 -10.14 -18.57
C ILE A 92 8.22 -9.16 -19.39
N ASN A 93 9.50 -8.99 -19.02
CA ASN A 93 10.46 -8.12 -19.72
C ASN A 93 11.68 -8.88 -20.30
N GLY A 94 11.68 -10.21 -20.37
CA GLY A 94 12.90 -10.98 -20.64
C GLY A 94 13.82 -11.12 -19.43
#